data_AF-A0A482YB14-F1
#
_entry.id   AF-A0A482YB14-F1
#
_cell.length_a   1.000
_cell.length_b   1.000
_cell.length_c   1.000
_cell.angle_alpha   90.00
_cell.angle_beta   90.00
_cell.angle_gamma   90.00
#
_symmetry.space_group_name_H-M   'P 1'
#
loop_
_entity.id
_entity.type
_entity.pdbx_description
1 polymer ?
#
loop_
_entity_poly.entity_id
_entity_poly.type
_entity_poly.pdbx_seq_one_letter_code
_entity_poly.pdbx_strand_id
1 'polypeptide(L)' 'MTNDETTRIAYCPRCDAEREIQITVSWQGDLCIACREDIPE' A
#
# COMPACT_ATOMS: atom_id res chain seq x y z
N MET A 1 5.39 -6.68 -20.33
CA MET A 1 6.04 -6.66 -19.01
C MET A 1 4.93 -6.36 -18.03
N THR A 2 4.29 -7.39 -17.47
CA THR A 2 3.24 -7.22 -16.48
C THR A 2 3.99 -6.99 -15.17
N ASN A 3 4.11 -5.73 -14.74
CA ASN A 3 4.60 -5.45 -13.39
C ASN A 3 3.57 -6.07 -12.46
N ASP A 4 3.97 -7.15 -11.79
CA ASP A 4 3.19 -7.83 -10.76
C ASP A 4 2.99 -6.83 -9.62
N GLU A 5 1.91 -6.04 -9.72
CA GLU A 5 1.49 -5.15 -8.64
C GLU A 5 1.08 -6.04 -7.48
N THR A 6 2.05 -6.35 -6.61
CA THR A 6 1.79 -7.15 -5.41
C THR A 6 0.99 -6.24 -4.49
N THR A 7 -0.31 -6.47 -4.38
CA THR A 7 -1.17 -5.74 -3.44
C THR A 7 -1.54 -6.63 -2.25
N ARG A 8 -1.75 -6.02 -1.09
CA ARG A 8 -2.26 -6.70 0.12
C ARG A 8 -3.35 -5.88 0.77
N ILE A 9 -4.26 -6.53 1.50
CA ILE A 9 -5.20 -5.82 2.36
C ILE A 9 -4.54 -5.56 3.70
N ALA A 10 -4.48 -4.30 4.12
CA ALA A 10 -4.02 -3.91 5.44
C ALA A 10 -4.74 -2.63 5.91
N TYR A 11 -4.68 -2.36 7.21
CA TYR A 11 -5.25 -1.16 7.78
C TYR A 11 -4.44 0.09 7.38
N CYS A 12 -5.13 1.11 6.86
CA CYS A 12 -4.53 2.40 6.55
C CYS A 12 -4.92 3.42 7.63
N PRO A 13 -3.96 3.98 8.39
CA PRO A 13 -4.26 4.92 9.48
C PRO A 13 -4.78 6.28 8.99
N ARG A 14 -4.51 6.64 7.73
CA ARG A 14 -5.05 7.85 7.09
C ARG A 14 -6.52 7.70 6.71
N CYS A 15 -6.89 6.52 6.23
CA CYS A 15 -8.27 6.21 5.86
C CYS A 15 -9.12 5.77 7.06
N ASP A 16 -8.47 5.39 8.17
CA ASP A 16 -9.07 4.73 9.31
C ASP A 16 -9.90 3.50 8.91
N ALA A 17 -9.36 2.70 7.99
CA ALA A 17 -10.05 1.55 7.42
C ALA A 17 -9.07 0.55 6.80
N GLU A 18 -9.51 -0.71 6.66
CA GLU A 18 -8.82 -1.71 5.84
C GLU A 18 -8.88 -1.31 4.36
N ARG A 19 -7.73 -1.30 3.70
CA ARG A 19 -7.56 -0.87 2.31
C ARG A 19 -6.60 -1.78 1.57
N GLU A 20 -6.69 -1.71 0.24
CA GLU A 20 -5.69 -2.29 -0.62
C GLU A 20 -4.43 -1.43 -0.61
N ILE A 21 -3.32 -2.07 -0.29
CA ILE A 21 -2.00 -1.50 -0.15
C ILE A 21 -1.13 -2.05 -1.29
N GLN A 22 -0.57 -1.15 -2.08
CA GLN A 22 0.40 -1.46 -3.11
C GLN A 22 1.75 -1.69 -2.44
N ILE A 23 2.24 -2.93 -2.50
CA ILE A 23 3.58 -3.27 -2.04
C ILE A 23 4.55 -2.73 -3.08
N THR A 24 5.47 -1.90 -2.61
CA THR A 24 6.52 -1.33 -3.45
C THR A 24 7.80 -2.15 -3.32
N VAL A 25 8.87 -1.68 -3.94
CA VAL A 25 10.22 -2.21 -3.74
C VAL A 25 10.67 -2.00 -2.30
N SER A 26 11.50 -2.90 -1.77
CA SER A 26 11.87 -2.95 -0.34
C SER A 26 12.59 -1.71 0.23
N TRP A 27 13.06 -0.81 -0.61
CA TRP A 27 13.66 0.46 -0.19
C TRP A 27 12.63 1.61 -0.12
N GLN A 28 11.40 1.38 -0.57
CA GLN A 28 10.29 2.31 -0.56
C GLN A 28 9.18 1.76 0.35
N GLY A 29 8.52 2.65 1.10
CA GLY A 29 7.36 2.26 1.91
C GLY A 29 6.17 1.86 1.05
N ASP A 30 5.41 0.87 1.53
CA ASP A 30 4.15 0.45 0.94
C ASP A 30 3.17 1.64 0.83
N LEU A 31 2.31 1.65 -0.19
CA LEU A 31 1.39 2.77 -0.45
C LEU A 31 -0.07 2.34 -0.34
N CYS A 32 -0.90 3.13 0.32
CA CYS A 32 -2.35 2.94 0.23
C CYS A 32 -2.86 3.33 -1.17
N ILE A 33 -3.58 2.45 -1.85
CA ILE A 33 -4.10 2.77 -3.19
C ILE A 33 -5.18 3.85 -3.12
N ALA A 34 -5.95 3.91 -2.01
CA ALA A 34 -7.06 4.84 -1.86
C ALA A 34 -6.63 6.28 -1.59
N CYS A 35 -5.71 6.50 -0.62
CA CYS A 35 -5.27 7.85 -0.26
C CYS A 35 -3.87 8.22 -0.78
N ARG A 36 -3.15 7.26 -1.40
CA ARG A 36 -1.81 7.43 -1.97
C ARG A 36 -0.74 7.87 -0.96
N GLU A 37 -0.99 7.66 0.32
CA GLU A 37 -0.05 7.90 1.42
C GLU A 37 0.70 6.62 1.77
N ASP A 38 1.91 6.78 2.31
CA ASP A 38 2.73 5.69 2.84
C ASP A 38 2.04 4.98 4.01
N ILE A 39 2.16 3.66 4.03
CA ILE A 39 1.76 2.80 5.15
C ILE A 39 2.99 2.63 6.04
N PRO A 40 2.98 3.16 7.28
CA PRO A 40 4.05 2.88 8.23
C PRO A 40 4.08 1.39 8.54
N GLU A 41 5.26 0.76 8.45
CA GLU A 41 5.50 -0.65 8.82
C GLU A 41 5.28 -0.92 10.31
#